data_AF-A0A3Q3EW84-F1
#
_entry.id   AF-A0A3Q3EW84-F1
#
_cell.length_a   1.000
_cell.length_b   1.000
_cell.length_c   1.000
_cell.angle_alpha   90.00
_cell.angle_beta   90.00
_cell.angle_gamma   90.00
#
_symmetry.space_group_name_H-M   'P 1'
#
loop_
_entity.id
_entity.type
_entity.pdbx_description
1 polymer ?
#
loop_
_entity_poly.entity_id
_entity_poly.type
_entity_poly.pdbx_seq_one_letter_code
_entity_poly.pdbx_strand_id
1 'polypeptide(L)'
;MRDFYLHSEEQNRLTVMERTLCFSVFPSIILSSSLSLSLSLSLSLSLFLSLSLRQACDRDLQCGFGLCCAVSLWLRGLRMCVPRGEEGDECHPFSHKVPYLGKRQHHTCPCLPHLVCTRYAESRYRCTDDFKNLDF
;
A
#
# COMPACT_ATOMS: atom_id res chain seq x y z
N MET A 1 -23.08 -72.06 -11.27
CA MET A 1 -23.06 -71.58 -9.86
C MET A 1 -21.72 -70.98 -9.44
N ARG A 2 -20.67 -70.94 -10.30
CA ARG A 2 -19.40 -70.23 -10.03
C ARG A 2 -19.32 -68.85 -10.71
N ASP A 3 -20.08 -68.65 -11.80
CA ASP A 3 -20.08 -67.39 -12.56
C ASP A 3 -20.75 -66.23 -11.82
N PHE A 4 -21.74 -66.52 -10.97
CA PHE A 4 -22.40 -65.51 -10.12
C PHE A 4 -21.51 -65.00 -8.98
N TYR A 5 -20.51 -65.78 -8.56
CA TYR A 5 -19.58 -65.42 -7.47
C TYR A 5 -18.45 -64.51 -7.99
N LEU A 6 -17.93 -64.79 -9.19
CA LEU A 6 -16.88 -63.98 -9.85
C LEU A 6 -17.39 -62.60 -10.29
N HIS A 7 -18.62 -62.53 -10.83
CA HIS A 7 -19.23 -61.25 -11.23
C HIS A 7 -19.57 -60.35 -10.02
N SER A 8 -19.81 -60.95 -8.83
CA SER A 8 -20.00 -60.21 -7.60
C SER A 8 -18.70 -59.64 -7.02
N GLU A 9 -17.56 -60.32 -7.19
CA GLU A 9 -16.24 -59.83 -6.74
C GLU A 9 -15.70 -58.69 -7.60
N GLU A 10 -15.88 -58.74 -8.93
CA GLU A 10 -15.38 -57.72 -9.86
C GLU A 10 -16.15 -56.40 -9.72
N GLN A 11 -17.47 -56.47 -9.57
CA GLN A 11 -18.34 -55.31 -9.34
C GLN A 11 -18.12 -54.68 -7.94
N ASN A 12 -17.76 -55.49 -6.95
CA ASN A 12 -17.39 -55.02 -5.61
C ASN A 12 -15.98 -54.41 -5.59
N ARG A 13 -15.02 -54.89 -6.41
CA ARG A 13 -13.69 -54.26 -6.54
C ARG A 13 -13.71 -52.91 -7.27
N LEU A 14 -14.48 -52.77 -8.35
CA LEU A 14 -14.62 -51.50 -9.09
C LEU A 14 -15.29 -50.41 -8.24
N THR A 15 -16.36 -50.75 -7.51
CA THR A 15 -17.03 -49.81 -6.60
C THR A 15 -16.21 -49.47 -5.36
N VAL A 16 -15.36 -50.39 -4.88
CA VAL A 16 -14.36 -50.10 -3.83
C VAL A 16 -13.26 -49.19 -4.36
N MET A 17 -12.76 -49.39 -5.58
CA MET A 17 -11.70 -48.57 -6.19
C MET A 17 -12.15 -47.12 -6.44
N GLU A 18 -13.35 -46.89 -6.98
CA GLU A 18 -13.92 -45.54 -7.15
C GLU A 18 -14.19 -44.85 -5.80
N ARG A 19 -14.66 -45.59 -4.79
CA ARG A 19 -14.81 -45.07 -3.43
C ARG A 19 -13.45 -44.71 -2.82
N THR A 20 -12.45 -45.58 -2.91
CA THR A 20 -11.09 -45.32 -2.37
C THR A 20 -10.40 -44.15 -3.08
N LEU A 21 -10.57 -43.99 -4.39
CA LEU A 21 -10.08 -42.82 -5.15
C LEU A 21 -10.80 -41.53 -4.73
N CYS A 22 -12.13 -41.53 -4.60
CA CYS A 22 -12.88 -40.39 -4.06
C CYS A 22 -12.41 -40.04 -2.63
N PHE A 23 -12.31 -41.03 -1.74
CA PHE A 23 -11.91 -40.84 -0.35
C PHE A 23 -10.48 -40.31 -0.18
N SER A 24 -9.58 -40.53 -1.14
CA SER A 24 -8.17 -40.09 -1.06
C SER A 24 -7.87 -38.83 -1.88
N VAL A 25 -8.52 -38.65 -3.03
CA VAL A 25 -8.25 -37.55 -3.97
C VAL A 25 -9.09 -36.31 -3.65
N PHE A 26 -10.35 -36.44 -3.20
CA PHE A 26 -11.15 -35.28 -2.77
C PHE A 26 -10.52 -34.49 -1.61
N PRO A 27 -10.07 -35.11 -0.51
CA PRO A 27 -9.40 -34.36 0.54
C PRO A 27 -8.09 -33.73 0.05
N SER A 28 -7.37 -34.37 -0.87
CA SER A 28 -6.12 -33.83 -1.46
C SER A 28 -6.36 -32.62 -2.38
N ILE A 29 -7.44 -32.63 -3.18
CA ILE A 29 -7.86 -31.49 -4.04
C ILE A 29 -8.40 -30.34 -3.19
N ILE A 30 -9.18 -30.63 -2.15
CA ILE A 30 -9.70 -29.63 -1.23
C ILE A 30 -8.55 -28.99 -0.44
N LEU A 31 -7.57 -29.78 0.01
CA LEU A 31 -6.40 -29.29 0.74
C LEU A 31 -5.51 -28.42 -0.16
N SER A 32 -5.23 -28.84 -1.39
CA SER A 32 -4.47 -28.03 -2.36
C SER A 32 -5.17 -26.73 -2.75
N SER A 33 -6.50 -26.76 -2.94
CA SER A 33 -7.29 -25.56 -3.22
C SER A 33 -7.30 -24.60 -2.02
N SER A 34 -7.41 -25.13 -0.80
CA SER A 34 -7.35 -24.35 0.44
C SER A 34 -5.98 -23.73 0.67
N LEU A 35 -4.90 -24.46 0.40
CA LEU A 35 -3.53 -23.93 0.43
C LEU A 35 -3.35 -22.80 -0.61
N SER A 36 -3.84 -22.99 -1.84
CA SER A 36 -3.78 -21.98 -2.90
C SER A 36 -4.51 -20.70 -2.51
N LEU A 37 -5.73 -20.80 -1.96
CA LEU A 37 -6.47 -19.64 -1.43
C LEU A 37 -5.74 -18.96 -0.26
N SER A 38 -5.15 -19.74 0.65
CA SER A 38 -4.40 -19.18 1.77
C SER A 38 -3.13 -18.45 1.33
N LEU A 39 -2.45 -18.97 0.30
CA LEU A 39 -1.25 -18.38 -0.27
C LEU A 39 -1.56 -17.10 -1.06
N SER A 40 -2.67 -17.09 -1.82
CA SER A 40 -3.11 -15.89 -2.54
C SER A 40 -3.60 -14.80 -1.59
N LEU A 41 -4.31 -15.16 -0.52
CA LEU A 41 -4.76 -14.21 0.51
C LEU A 41 -3.57 -13.63 1.27
N SER A 42 -2.59 -14.45 1.66
CA SER A 42 -1.38 -13.97 2.33
C SER A 42 -0.51 -13.09 1.43
N LEU A 43 -0.37 -13.43 0.14
CA LEU A 43 0.34 -12.60 -0.84
C LEU A 43 -0.39 -11.25 -1.05
N SER A 44 -1.73 -11.28 -1.15
CA SER A 44 -2.55 -10.07 -1.27
C SER A 44 -2.44 -9.18 -0.03
N LEU A 45 -2.50 -9.76 1.17
CA LEU A 45 -2.32 -9.02 2.42
C LEU A 45 -0.91 -8.43 2.53
N SER A 46 0.11 -9.16 2.09
CA SER A 46 1.50 -8.70 2.05
C SER A 46 1.70 -7.55 1.05
N LEU A 47 1.08 -7.62 -0.13
CA LEU A 47 1.08 -6.56 -1.14
C LEU A 47 0.34 -5.31 -0.64
N PHE A 48 -0.81 -5.50 0.02
CA PHE A 48 -1.59 -4.41 0.57
C PHE A 48 -0.85 -3.72 1.72
N LEU A 49 -0.26 -4.50 2.63
CA LEU A 49 0.53 -3.97 3.74
C LEU A 49 1.79 -3.26 3.25
N SER A 50 2.46 -3.80 2.23
CA SER A 50 3.63 -3.14 1.64
C SER A 50 3.27 -1.85 0.90
N LEU A 51 2.10 -1.76 0.25
CA LEU A 51 1.59 -0.48 -0.29
C LEU A 51 1.24 0.53 0.81
N SER A 52 0.62 0.08 1.90
CA SER A 52 0.29 0.93 3.05
C SER A 52 1.56 1.41 3.79
N LEU A 53 2.61 0.59 3.86
CA LEU A 53 3.90 0.96 4.43
C LEU A 53 4.71 1.92 3.54
N ARG A 54 4.51 1.91 2.21
CA ARG A 54 5.12 2.91 1.31
C ARG A 54 4.64 4.34 1.56
N GLN A 55 3.52 4.51 2.27
CA GLN A 55 3.10 5.83 2.69
C GLN A 55 3.89 6.35 3.88
N ALA A 56 4.54 5.51 4.69
CA ALA A 56 5.34 5.97 5.82
C ALA A 56 6.76 6.38 5.37
N CYS A 57 7.26 7.51 5.89
CA CYS A 57 8.57 8.03 5.53
C CYS A 57 9.29 8.64 6.73
N ASP A 58 10.62 8.71 6.69
CA ASP A 58 11.43 9.50 7.62
C ASP A 58 12.16 10.66 6.91
N ARG A 59 12.47 10.47 5.61
CA ARG A 59 13.13 11.47 4.76
C ARG A 59 12.47 11.54 3.38
N ASP A 60 12.61 12.70 2.72
CA ASP A 60 12.06 12.96 1.38
C ASP A 60 12.57 11.94 0.33
N LEU A 61 13.77 11.38 0.50
CA LEU A 61 14.35 10.38 -0.42
C LEU A 61 13.56 9.08 -0.52
N GLN A 62 12.75 8.76 0.49
CA GLN A 62 11.87 7.59 0.46
C GLN A 62 10.59 7.87 -0.33
N CYS A 63 10.29 9.14 -0.57
CA CYS A 63 9.16 9.59 -1.35
C CYS A 63 9.59 9.83 -2.80
N GLY A 64 8.67 9.64 -3.74
CA GLY A 64 8.90 9.90 -5.16
C GLY A 64 9.09 11.38 -5.49
N PHE A 65 9.45 11.67 -6.75
CA PHE A 65 9.54 13.04 -7.24
C PHE A 65 8.21 13.79 -7.06
N GLY A 66 8.28 15.04 -6.62
CA GLY A 66 7.07 15.84 -6.37
C GLY A 66 6.43 15.64 -4.99
N LEU A 67 6.96 14.72 -4.18
CA LEU A 67 6.46 14.45 -2.83
C LEU A 67 7.44 14.96 -1.76
N CYS A 68 6.94 15.17 -0.55
CA CYS A 68 7.73 15.47 0.64
C CYS A 68 7.30 14.59 1.81
N CYS A 69 8.21 14.35 2.75
CA CYS A 69 7.90 13.58 3.95
C CYS A 69 7.37 14.49 5.06
N ALA A 70 6.05 14.58 5.22
CA ALA A 70 5.42 15.48 6.19
C ALA A 70 4.86 14.73 7.41
N VAL A 71 4.79 15.43 8.55
CA VAL A 71 4.16 14.92 9.78
C VAL A 71 2.64 14.96 9.63
N SER A 72 1.94 13.90 10.02
CA SER A 72 0.47 13.89 9.97
C SER A 72 -0.13 14.86 10.99
N LEU A 73 -1.21 15.56 10.63
CA LEU A 73 -1.91 16.48 11.54
C LEU A 73 -2.65 15.74 12.68
N TRP A 74 -3.07 14.50 12.43
CA TRP A 74 -4.01 13.78 13.30
C TRP A 74 -3.33 12.74 14.19
N LEU A 75 -2.26 12.10 13.72
CA LEU A 75 -1.57 11.03 14.41
C LEU A 75 -0.14 11.44 14.77
N ARG A 76 0.09 11.58 16.08
CA ARG A 76 1.42 11.92 16.60
C ARG A 76 2.43 10.83 16.24
N GLY A 77 3.57 11.25 15.70
CA GLY A 77 4.66 10.34 15.34
C GLY A 77 4.51 9.63 13.99
N LEU A 78 3.37 9.77 13.30
CA LEU A 78 3.21 9.28 11.94
C LEU A 78 3.68 10.32 10.93
N ARG A 79 4.46 9.87 9.96
CA ARG A 79 4.99 10.67 8.86
C ARG A 79 4.62 9.99 7.57
N MET A 80 4.21 10.77 6.57
CA MET A 80 3.84 10.22 5.29
C MET A 80 4.31 11.03 4.09
N CYS A 81 4.40 10.37 2.94
CA CYS A 81 4.66 11.06 1.68
C CYS A 81 3.42 11.85 1.27
N VAL A 82 3.54 13.17 1.23
CA VAL A 82 2.48 14.14 0.88
C VAL A 82 2.91 14.90 -0.37
N PRO A 83 1.98 15.24 -1.29
CA PRO A 83 2.29 16.11 -2.42
C PRO A 83 2.79 17.49 -1.97
N ARG A 84 3.54 18.15 -2.84
CA ARG A 84 3.89 19.57 -2.67
C ARG A 84 2.63 20.44 -2.76
N GLY A 85 2.71 21.63 -2.14
CA GLY A 85 1.60 22.58 -2.13
C GLY A 85 1.33 23.18 -3.51
N GLU A 86 0.06 23.22 -3.88
CA GLU A 86 -0.49 23.87 -5.06
C GLU A 86 -0.88 25.32 -4.76
N GLU A 87 -1.36 26.06 -5.74
CA GLU A 87 -1.76 27.46 -5.55
C GLU A 87 -2.86 27.58 -4.48
N GLY A 88 -2.62 28.44 -3.48
CA GLY A 88 -3.51 28.65 -2.34
C GLY A 88 -3.22 27.78 -1.12
N ASP A 89 -2.43 26.70 -1.25
CA ASP A 89 -2.12 25.81 -0.13
C ASP A 89 -1.25 26.47 0.94
N GLU A 90 -1.47 26.09 2.20
CA GLU A 90 -0.66 26.58 3.32
C GLU A 90 0.77 26.06 3.25
N CYS A 91 1.71 26.97 3.37
CA CYS A 91 3.14 26.68 3.33
C CYS A 91 3.83 27.29 4.55
N HIS A 92 5.09 26.93 4.77
CA HIS A 92 5.91 27.53 5.81
C HIS A 92 7.17 28.15 5.16
N PRO A 93 7.56 29.38 5.50
CA PRO A 93 8.66 30.08 4.82
C PRO A 93 10.01 29.37 4.98
N PHE A 94 10.18 28.60 6.07
CA PHE A 94 11.37 27.79 6.31
C PHE A 94 11.28 26.35 5.79
N SER A 95 10.28 26.04 4.96
CA SER A 95 10.21 24.73 4.30
C SER A 95 11.32 24.61 3.25
N HIS A 96 12.40 23.90 3.61
CA HIS A 96 13.54 23.65 2.71
C HIS A 96 13.12 22.97 1.40
N LYS A 97 13.87 23.25 0.32
CA LYS A 97 13.67 22.66 -1.01
C LYS A 97 13.73 21.13 -0.96
N VAL A 98 12.95 20.47 -1.83
CA VAL A 98 12.94 19.01 -1.99
C VAL A 98 14.00 18.60 -3.04
N PRO A 99 14.83 17.58 -2.79
CA PRO A 99 14.85 16.73 -1.60
C PRO A 99 15.57 17.40 -0.43
N TYR A 100 14.93 17.41 0.75
CA TYR A 100 15.60 17.82 1.99
C TYR A 100 16.32 16.62 2.60
N LEU A 101 17.63 16.75 2.85
CA LEU A 101 18.46 15.69 3.42
C LEU A 101 18.19 15.43 4.91
N GLY A 102 17.60 16.40 5.61
CA GLY A 102 17.22 16.29 7.01
C GLY A 102 15.82 15.73 7.23
N LYS A 103 15.38 15.77 8.49
CA LYS A 103 14.02 15.39 8.89
C LYS A 103 13.12 16.62 8.91
N ARG A 104 11.99 16.59 8.21
CA ARG A 104 10.97 17.64 8.31
C ARG A 104 10.27 17.51 9.68
N GLN A 105 10.06 18.66 10.32
CA GLN A 105 9.29 18.76 11.56
C GLN A 105 7.95 19.47 11.34
N HIS A 106 7.76 20.06 10.15
CA HIS A 106 6.53 20.73 9.77
C HIS A 106 5.56 19.75 9.10
N HIS A 107 4.27 20.01 9.30
CA HIS A 107 3.18 19.29 8.64
C HIS A 107 2.93 19.81 7.21
N THR A 108 3.57 20.92 6.82
CA THR A 108 3.47 21.50 5.48
C THR A 108 4.62 21.09 4.58
N CYS A 109 4.30 20.74 3.33
CA CYS A 109 5.27 20.56 2.26
C CYS A 109 5.62 21.91 1.60
N PRO A 110 6.77 22.04 0.93
CA PRO A 110 7.06 23.21 0.12
C PRO A 110 6.15 23.26 -1.10
N CYS A 111 5.96 24.45 -1.65
CA CYS A 111 5.17 24.67 -2.86
C CYS A 111 5.78 23.97 -4.08
N LEU A 112 4.98 23.82 -5.14
CA LEU A 112 5.48 23.38 -6.45
C LEU A 112 6.58 24.32 -6.97
N PRO A 113 7.47 23.84 -7.88
CA PRO A 113 8.63 24.62 -8.33
C PRO A 113 8.32 25.96 -9.02
N HIS A 114 7.10 26.15 -9.49
CA HIS A 114 6.62 27.39 -10.14
C HIS A 114 5.94 28.35 -9.15
N LEU A 115 5.75 27.95 -7.90
CA LEU A 115 5.05 28.72 -6.88
C LEU A 115 6.01 29.19 -5.79
N VAL A 116 5.68 30.33 -5.18
CA VAL A 116 6.43 30.92 -4.07
C VAL A 116 5.58 30.91 -2.80
N CYS A 117 6.19 30.61 -1.66
CA CYS A 117 5.53 30.69 -0.36
C CYS A 117 5.49 32.14 0.12
N THR A 118 4.34 32.80 0.01
CA THR A 118 4.17 34.23 0.32
C THR A 118 3.31 34.43 1.56
N ARG A 119 3.59 35.50 2.31
CA ARG A 119 2.82 35.86 3.52
C ARG A 119 1.51 36.52 3.10
N TYR A 120 0.38 36.01 3.58
CA TYR A 120 -0.94 36.63 3.34
C TYR A 120 -1.60 37.18 4.61
N ALA A 121 -1.11 36.82 5.80
CA ALA A 121 -1.54 37.37 7.09
C ALA A 121 -0.37 37.39 8.09
N GLU A 122 -0.53 37.99 9.28
CA GLU A 122 0.53 38.23 10.29
C GLU A 122 1.38 37.01 10.67
N SER A 123 0.93 35.78 10.41
CA SER A 123 1.70 34.55 10.64
C SER A 123 1.36 33.41 9.67
N ARG A 124 0.60 33.68 8.60
CA ARG A 124 0.13 32.65 7.67
C ARG A 124 0.68 32.89 6.29
N TYR A 125 1.12 31.79 5.66
CA TYR A 125 1.76 31.78 4.37
C TYR A 125 1.03 30.81 3.46
N ARG A 126 0.99 31.13 2.17
CA ARG A 126 0.36 30.30 1.14
C ARG A 126 1.21 30.25 -0.11
N CYS A 127 1.03 29.22 -0.92
CA CYS A 127 1.65 29.11 -2.22
C CYS A 127 0.94 30.03 -3.23
N THR A 128 1.69 30.88 -3.91
CA THR A 128 1.18 31.80 -4.95
C THR A 128 2.09 31.80 -6.16
N ASP A 129 1.52 32.03 -7.34
CA ASP A 129 2.28 32.28 -8.58
C ASP A 129 3.01 33.65 -8.55
N ASP A 130 2.71 34.47 -7.54
CA ASP A 130 3.20 35.84 -7.39
C ASP A 130 4.71 35.92 -7.12
N PHE A 131 5.50 35.96 -8.20
CA PHE A 131 6.81 36.63 -8.23
C PHE A 131 6.72 38.14 -7.90
N LYS A 132 5.51 38.69 -7.74
CA LYS A 132 5.18 40.12 -7.61
C LYS A 132 5.09 40.67 -6.18
N ASN A 133 5.24 39.84 -5.15
CA ASN A 133 5.17 40.28 -3.74
C ASN A 133 6.45 39.90 -2.93
N LEU A 134 7.62 39.94 -3.58
CA LEU A 134 8.90 40.01 -2.89
C LEU A 134 9.32 41.48 -2.83
N ASP A 135 8.66 42.26 -1.98
CA ASP A 135 9.19 43.56 -1.59
C ASP A 135 10.45 43.31 -0.75
N PHE A 136 11.60 43.72 -1.28
CA PHE A 136 12.93 43.63 -0.67
C PHE A 136 13.10 44.65 0.48
#